data_AF-A0A6S6PGB0-F1
#
_entry.id   AF-A0A6S6PGB0-F1
#
_cell.length_a   1.000
_cell.length_b   1.000
_cell.length_c   1.000
_cell.angle_alpha   90.00
_cell.angle_beta   90.00
_cell.angle_gamma   90.00
#
_symmetry.space_group_name_H-M   'P 1'
#
loop_
_entity.id
_entity.type
_entity.pdbx_description
1 polymer ?
#
loop_
_entity_poly.entity_id
_entity_poly.type
_entity_poly.pdbx_seq_one_letter_code
_entity_poly.pdbx_strand_id
1 'polypeptide(L)'
;MIRLILLVPFLLALILFAASNQEPSQMWFLTYSWSSSVGVLAVLTAFVGLLLGAFGVWVSELGQRRRARKAEARNKELEATVASQTAELERLQTQMRLAATTNAVPPTTTTITPIAPPSPSAV
;
A
#
# COMPACT_ATOMS: atom_id res chain seq x y z
N MET A 1 4.50 17.73 -2.03
CA MET A 1 4.37 19.03 -2.73
C MET A 1 4.36 20.23 -1.77
N ILE A 2 3.55 20.23 -0.71
CA ILE A 2 3.46 21.37 0.24
C ILE A 2 4.77 21.74 0.94
N ARG A 3 5.69 20.77 1.12
CA ARG A 3 7.00 21.01 1.73
C ARG A 3 7.82 22.06 0.96
N LEU A 4 7.88 21.97 -0.37
CA LEU A 4 8.65 22.93 -1.18
C LEU A 4 8.05 24.35 -1.10
N ILE A 5 6.73 24.45 -1.02
CA ILE A 5 6.01 25.72 -0.90
C ILE A 5 6.34 26.43 0.42
N LEU A 6 6.58 25.70 1.50
CA LEU A 6 7.02 26.27 2.78
C LEU A 6 8.54 26.49 2.84
N LEU A 7 9.31 25.56 2.25
CA LEU A 7 10.77 25.57 2.36
C LEU A 7 11.40 26.71 1.56
N VAL A 8 10.90 26.97 0.34
CA VAL A 8 11.44 28.00 -0.55
C VAL A 8 11.36 29.41 0.07
N PRO A 9 10.20 29.91 0.53
CA PRO A 9 10.13 31.24 1.13
C PRO A 9 10.89 31.31 2.45
N PHE A 10 10.93 30.22 3.22
CA PHE A 10 11.74 30.14 4.45
C PHE A 10 13.24 30.26 4.15
N LEU A 11 13.76 29.50 3.18
CA LEU A 11 15.14 29.60 2.73
C LEU A 11 15.45 30.99 2.17
N LEU A 12 14.55 31.55 1.38
CA LEU A 12 14.71 32.89 0.83
C LEU A 12 14.85 33.93 1.93
N ALA A 13 13.98 33.90 2.95
CA ALA A 13 14.05 34.78 4.11
C ALA A 13 15.36 34.61 4.88
N LEU A 14 15.84 33.37 5.05
CA LEU A 14 17.10 33.07 5.70
C LEU A 14 18.33 33.58 4.92
N ILE A 15 18.32 33.42 3.60
CA ILE A 15 19.37 33.93 2.73
C ILE A 15 19.36 35.46 2.75
N LEU A 16 18.18 36.09 2.71
CA LEU A 16 18.04 37.56 2.83
C LEU A 16 18.55 38.05 4.19
N PHE A 17 18.18 37.38 5.28
CA PHE A 17 18.68 37.67 6.62
C PHE A 17 20.20 37.55 6.68
N ALA A 18 20.76 36.50 6.07
CA ALA A 18 22.21 36.31 6.05
C ALA A 18 22.95 37.34 5.21
N ALA A 19 22.42 37.69 4.03
CA ALA A 19 22.96 38.71 3.17
C ALA A 19 22.87 40.11 3.79
N SER A 20 21.78 40.40 4.51
CA SER A 20 21.58 41.68 5.19
C SER A 20 22.45 41.80 6.44
N ASN A 21 22.80 40.68 7.09
CA ASN A 21 23.49 40.67 8.37
C ASN A 21 24.92 40.13 8.22
N GLN A 22 25.67 40.60 7.22
CA GLN A 22 27.03 40.14 6.90
C GLN A 22 28.13 40.74 7.79
N GLU A 23 27.78 41.62 8.74
CA GLU A 23 28.76 42.26 9.60
C GLU A 23 29.55 41.20 10.40
N PRO A 24 30.89 41.12 10.23
CA PRO A 24 31.70 40.15 10.94
C PRO A 24 31.76 40.51 12.42
N SER A 25 31.15 39.70 13.27
CA SER A 25 31.25 39.85 14.72
C SER A 25 32.21 38.83 15.29
N GLN A 26 33.03 39.25 16.25
CA GLN A 26 33.90 38.35 16.99
C GLN A 26 33.04 37.52 17.96
N MET A 27 33.02 36.21 17.74
CA MET A 27 32.26 35.24 18.52
C MET A 27 33.21 34.37 19.34
N TRP A 28 32.73 33.97 20.51
CA TRP A 28 33.51 33.24 21.50
C TRP A 28 32.73 31.99 21.89
N PHE A 29 33.38 30.83 21.89
CA PHE A 29 32.84 29.60 22.45
C PHE A 29 33.89 28.94 23.33
N LEU A 30 33.64 28.98 24.65
CA LEU A 30 34.57 28.59 25.70
C LEU A 30 35.91 29.35 25.59
N THR A 31 36.91 28.76 24.93
CA THR A 31 38.26 29.34 24.75
C THR A 31 38.55 29.67 23.28
N TYR A 32 37.69 29.24 22.36
CA TYR A 32 37.87 29.46 20.93
C TYR A 32 37.17 30.74 20.50
N SER A 33 37.89 31.60 19.77
CA SER A 33 37.30 32.78 19.14
C SER A 33 37.39 32.68 17.63
N TRP A 34 36.34 33.10 16.95
CA TRP A 34 36.34 33.19 15.50
C TRP A 34 35.48 34.39 15.07
N SER A 35 35.70 34.87 13.85
CA SER A 35 34.86 35.91 13.25
C SER A 35 33.80 35.26 12.39
N SER A 36 32.52 35.50 12.68
CA SER A 36 31.42 35.05 11.84
C SER A 36 30.27 36.05 11.89
N SER A 37 29.51 36.10 10.81
CA SER A 37 28.27 36.86 10.78
C SER A 37 27.15 36.04 11.42
N VAL A 38 26.26 36.71 12.16
CA VAL A 38 25.05 36.08 12.74
C VAL A 38 24.19 35.46 11.64
N GLY A 39 24.17 36.07 10.47
CA GLY A 39 23.55 35.56 9.26
C GLY A 39 24.05 34.18 8.85
N VAL A 40 25.37 34.00 8.83
CA VAL A 40 26.02 32.72 8.49
C VAL A 40 25.64 31.63 9.49
N LEU A 41 25.66 31.94 10.79
CA LEU A 41 25.23 30.98 11.82
C LEU A 41 23.76 30.59 11.68
N ALA A 42 22.87 31.55 11.43
CA ALA A 42 21.45 31.27 11.24
C ALA A 42 21.22 30.30 10.06
N VAL A 43 21.89 30.54 8.93
CA VAL A 43 21.82 29.65 7.75
C VAL A 43 22.39 28.28 8.06
N LEU A 44 23.53 28.21 8.77
CA LEU A 44 24.13 26.94 9.15
C LEU A 44 23.21 26.13 10.07
N THR A 45 22.61 26.76 11.08
CA THR A 45 21.66 26.11 11.99
C THR A 45 20.43 25.61 11.23
N ALA A 46 19.86 26.43 10.35
CA ALA A 46 18.74 26.02 9.52
C ALA A 46 19.12 24.84 8.60
N PHE A 47 20.31 24.86 8.00
CA PHE A 47 20.82 23.78 7.16
C PHE A 47 20.96 22.46 7.92
N VAL A 48 21.51 22.50 9.14
CA VAL A 48 21.60 21.31 10.01
C VAL A 48 20.22 20.79 10.40
N GLY A 49 19.28 21.68 10.75
CA GLY A 49 17.90 21.30 11.03
C GLY A 49 17.21 20.65 9.82
N LEU A 50 17.47 21.16 8.61
CA LEU A 50 16.97 20.61 7.36
C LEU A 50 17.53 19.22 7.08
N LEU A 51 18.83 19.02 7.29
CA LEU A 51 19.49 17.72 7.17
C LEU A 51 18.91 16.69 8.15
N LEU A 52 18.72 17.08 9.41
CA LEU A 52 18.08 16.22 10.41
C LEU A 52 16.64 15.87 10.03
N GLY A 53 15.87 16.85 9.58
CA GLY A 53 14.50 16.64 9.10
C GLY A 53 14.45 15.71 7.88
N ALA A 54 15.34 15.91 6.92
CA ALA A 54 15.47 15.06 5.73
C ALA A 54 15.87 13.64 6.10
N PHE A 55 16.82 13.47 7.03
CA PHE A 55 17.23 12.16 7.54
C PHE A 55 16.07 11.45 8.24
N GLY A 56 15.28 12.16 9.06
CA GLY A 56 14.09 11.60 9.71
C GLY A 56 13.05 11.11 8.69
N VAL A 57 12.80 11.88 7.62
CA VAL A 57 11.92 11.46 6.52
C VAL A 57 12.51 10.22 5.84
N TRP A 58 13.80 10.21 5.53
CA TRP A 58 14.45 9.10 4.84
C TRP A 58 14.38 7.79 5.65
N VAL A 59 14.59 7.87 6.96
CA VAL A 59 14.42 6.74 7.88
C VAL A 59 12.96 6.27 7.92
N SER A 60 11.99 7.20 7.94
CA SER A 60 10.56 6.85 7.91
C SER A 60 10.16 6.17 6.60
N GLU A 61 10.73 6.59 5.48
CA GLU A 61 10.44 6.07 4.15
C GLU A 61 11.06 4.67 3.95
N LEU A 62 12.26 4.44 4.47
CA LEU A 62 12.84 3.09 4.59
C LEU A 62 11.97 2.16 5.44
N GLY A 63 11.40 2.67 6.54
CA GLY A 63 10.44 1.96 7.36
C GLY A 63 9.14 1.61 6.62
N GLN A 64 8.60 2.54 5.84
CA GLN A 64 7.40 2.34 5.02
C GLN A 64 7.63 1.33 3.90
N ARG A 65 8.80 1.35 3.24
CA ARG A 65 9.19 0.34 2.24
C ARG A 65 9.26 -1.08 2.83
N ARG A 66 9.79 -1.21 4.06
CA ARG A 66 9.78 -2.51 4.76
C ARG A 66 8.36 -2.95 5.13
N ARG A 67 7.50 -2.03 5.55
CA ARG A 67 6.09 -2.32 5.85
C ARG A 67 5.28 -2.68 4.61
N ALA A 68 5.53 -2.04 3.47
CA ALA A 68 4.92 -2.38 2.19
C ALA A 68 5.23 -3.82 1.78
N ARG A 69 6.51 -4.22 1.81
CA ARG A 69 6.91 -5.61 1.53
C ARG A 69 6.30 -6.62 2.51
N LYS A 70 6.16 -6.24 3.79
CA LYS A 70 5.53 -7.11 4.80
C LYS A 70 4.03 -7.22 4.60
N ALA A 71 3.36 -6.16 4.15
CA ALA A 71 1.94 -6.17 3.80
C ALA A 71 1.70 -7.01 2.53
N GLU A 72 2.55 -6.87 1.51
CA GLU A 72 2.52 -7.70 0.29
C GLU A 72 2.73 -9.18 0.61
N ALA A 73 3.68 -9.52 1.48
CA ALA A 73 3.92 -10.90 1.91
C ALA A 73 2.70 -11.48 2.65
N ARG A 74 2.05 -10.69 3.51
CA ARG A 74 0.82 -11.10 4.21
C ARG A 74 -0.35 -11.29 3.26
N ASN A 75 -0.49 -10.44 2.26
CA ASN A 75 -1.54 -10.60 1.25
C ASN A 75 -1.35 -11.87 0.43
N LYS A 76 -0.11 -12.14 0.00
CA LYS A 76 0.22 -13.36 -0.74
C LYS A 76 -0.02 -14.64 0.07
N GLU A 77 0.23 -14.60 1.38
CA GLU A 77 -0.06 -15.70 2.31
C GLU A 77 -1.57 -15.94 2.45
N LEU A 78 -2.37 -14.87 2.55
CA LEU A 78 -3.83 -14.95 2.58
C LEU A 78 -4.41 -15.45 1.24
N GLU A 79 -3.92 -14.93 0.11
CA GLU A 79 -4.29 -15.40 -1.23
C GLU A 79 -3.99 -16.89 -1.41
N ALA A 80 -2.83 -17.37 -0.94
CA ALA A 80 -2.48 -18.78 -0.99
C ALA A 80 -3.41 -19.65 -0.12
N THR A 81 -3.82 -19.13 1.03
CA THR A 81 -4.75 -19.84 1.92
C THR A 81 -6.13 -19.96 1.27
N VAL A 82 -6.64 -18.88 0.67
CA VAL A 82 -7.92 -18.89 -0.07
C VAL A 82 -7.84 -19.85 -1.28
N ALA A 83 -6.73 -19.84 -2.01
CA ALA A 83 -6.52 -20.76 -3.13
C ALA A 83 -6.52 -22.23 -2.68
N SER A 84 -5.91 -22.55 -1.53
CA SER A 84 -5.95 -23.91 -0.99
C SER A 84 -7.35 -24.36 -0.56
N GLN A 85 -8.11 -23.49 0.10
CA GLN A 85 -9.47 -23.80 0.56
C GLN A 85 -10.45 -23.96 -0.60
N THR A 86 -10.34 -23.10 -1.62
CA THR A 86 -11.16 -23.21 -2.83
C THR A 86 -10.87 -24.50 -3.59
N ALA A 87 -9.60 -24.89 -3.73
CA ALA A 87 -9.22 -26.16 -4.34
C ALA A 87 -9.71 -27.38 -3.54
N GLU A 88 -9.72 -27.31 -2.21
CA GLU A 88 -10.25 -28.38 -1.36
C GLU A 88 -11.77 -28.51 -1.49
N LEU A 89 -12.50 -27.38 -1.49
CA LEU A 89 -13.94 -27.37 -1.73
C LEU A 89 -14.29 -27.94 -3.10
N GLU A 90 -13.55 -27.58 -4.16
CA GLU A 90 -13.76 -28.11 -5.50
C GLU A 90 -13.52 -29.63 -5.57
N ARG A 91 -12.48 -30.14 -4.87
CA ARG A 91 -12.24 -31.58 -4.76
C ARG A 91 -13.39 -32.30 -4.06
N LEU A 92 -13.87 -31.77 -2.95
CA LEU A 92 -15.00 -32.34 -2.21
C LEU A 92 -16.28 -32.32 -3.05
N GLN A 93 -16.56 -31.21 -3.74
CA GLN A 93 -17.71 -31.11 -4.65
C GLN A 93 -17.60 -32.10 -5.81
N THR A 94 -16.40 -32.27 -6.39
CA THR A 94 -16.15 -33.23 -7.46
C THR A 94 -16.37 -34.66 -6.96
N GLN A 95 -15.89 -35.01 -5.77
CA GLN A 95 -16.14 -36.31 -5.14
C GLN A 95 -17.62 -36.54 -4.86
N MET A 96 -18.34 -35.55 -4.34
CA MET A 96 -19.79 -35.63 -4.12
C MET A 96 -20.55 -35.80 -5.44
N ARG A 97 -20.14 -35.10 -6.51
CA ARG A 97 -20.76 -35.21 -7.83
C ARG A 97 -20.51 -36.60 -8.45
N LEU A 98 -19.29 -37.13 -8.29
CA LEU A 98 -18.95 -38.49 -8.72
C LEU A 98 -19.77 -39.53 -7.92
N ALA A 99 -19.87 -39.39 -6.59
CA ALA A 99 -20.69 -40.26 -5.76
C ALA A 99 -22.19 -40.18 -6.10
N ALA A 100 -22.71 -38.99 -6.42
CA ALA A 100 -24.08 -38.80 -6.89
C ALA A 100 -24.31 -39.41 -8.27
N THR A 101 -23.30 -39.42 -9.14
CA THR A 101 -23.37 -40.05 -10.46
C THR A 101 -23.28 -41.58 -10.34
N THR A 102 -22.49 -42.10 -9.40
CA THR A 102 -22.42 -43.55 -9.10
C THR A 102 -23.69 -44.07 -8.43
N ASN A 103 -24.35 -43.27 -7.60
CA ASN A 103 -25.64 -43.59 -6.99
C ASN A 103 -26.85 -43.25 -7.87
N ALA A 104 -26.63 -42.69 -9.06
CA ALA A 104 -27.69 -42.51 -10.05
C ALA A 104 -28.07 -43.88 -10.61
N VAL A 105 -29.06 -44.52 -9.98
CA VAL A 105 -29.95 -45.48 -10.61
C VAL A 105 -30.37 -44.88 -11.97
N PRO A 106 -30.30 -45.63 -13.08
CA PRO A 106 -30.66 -45.09 -14.39
C PRO A 106 -32.04 -44.43 -14.32
N PRO A 107 -32.31 -43.35 -15.07
CA PRO A 107 -33.66 -42.84 -15.17
C PRO A 107 -34.50 -44.00 -15.66
N THR A 108 -35.36 -44.52 -14.78
CA THR A 108 -36.45 -45.36 -15.21
C THR A 108 -37.30 -44.41 -16.01
N THR A 109 -37.09 -44.39 -17.32
CA THR A 109 -38.00 -43.78 -18.28
C THR A 109 -39.32 -44.50 -18.07
N THR A 110 -40.14 -43.99 -17.16
CA THR A 110 -41.56 -44.26 -17.15
C THR A 110 -42.07 -43.64 -18.43
N THR A 111 -42.05 -44.43 -19.50
CA THR A 111 -42.79 -44.16 -20.72
C THR A 111 -44.25 -44.03 -20.32
N ILE A 112 -44.68 -42.81 -20.06
CA ILE A 112 -46.07 -42.46 -19.89
C ILE A 112 -46.67 -42.64 -21.28
N THR A 113 -47.34 -43.77 -21.51
CA THR A 113 -48.09 -44.03 -22.73
C THR A 113 -49.10 -42.89 -22.91
N PRO A 114 -49.05 -42.11 -24.00
CA PRO A 114 -50.09 -41.13 -24.26
C PRO A 114 -51.39 -41.90 -24.50
N ILE A 115 -52.39 -41.66 -23.65
CA ILE A 115 -53.76 -42.09 -23.94
C ILE A 115 -54.20 -41.37 -25.22
N ALA A 116 -54.45 -42.16 -26.26
CA ALA A 116 -55.00 -41.68 -27.53
C ALA A 116 -56.45 -41.19 -27.29
N PRO A 117 -56.81 -39.99 -27.77
CA PRO A 117 -58.19 -39.54 -27.71
C PRO A 117 -59.07 -40.38 -28.68
N PRO A 118 -60.34 -40.68 -28.31
CA PRO A 118 -61.24 -41.43 -29.17
C PRO A 118 -61.60 -40.60 -30.42
N SER A 119 -61.51 -41.23 -31.59
CA SER A 119 -61.93 -40.67 -32.88
C SER A 119 -63.41 -40.27 -32.84
N PRO A 120 -63.77 -39.05 -33.26
CA PRO A 120 -65.17 -38.69 -33.48
C PRO A 120 -65.66 -39.32 -34.79
N SER A 121 -66.74 -40.11 -34.66
CA SER A 121 -67.50 -40.70 -35.75
C SER A 121 -68.01 -39.65 -36.73
N ALA A 122 -67.95 -39.99 -38.01
CA ALA A 122 -68.49 -39.23 -39.12
C ALA A 122 -70.02 -39.05 -39.00
N VAL A 123 -70.47 -37.81 -39.22
CA VAL A 123 -71.80 -37.46 -39.77
C VAL A 123 -71.61 -36.26 -40.69
#